data_AF-A0A537CJA5-F1
#
_entry.id   AF-A0A537CJA5-F1
#
_cell.length_a   1.000
_cell.length_b   1.000
_cell.length_c   1.000
_cell.angle_alpha   90.00
_cell.angle_beta   90.00
_cell.angle_gamma   90.00
#
_symmetry.space_group_name_H-M   'P 1'
#
loop_
_entity.id
_entity.type
_entity.pdbx_description
1 polymer ?
#
loop_
_entity_poly.entity_id
_entity_poly.type
_entity_poly.pdbx_seq_one_letter_code
_entity_poly.pdbx_strand_id
1 'polypeptide(L)'
;MANVKSSGNEMVQKVLGEINRSVTSIHDKALADYRRAYETRHKILEGFMPFWRSLDKTMAQVDKKLTGLQDSTAAVDGHMAKYEQINAKTDKAEHALTVSAFTQFAIAFLVMAVASGGAFVNFKLIALPMSEMVGAGDYISSSLRTSEVAALVIIFVEASMGLFLMESLRVTHLFPRIANLNEHMRHRMMWIALTLLVTLAGIEAALALMRDMLISDKQALLHSLATVQQAATDSWVARIPTAGQMLLGFILPFALAFIAIPLESLIYSTRTVGGVLLAGFVRALAFVLRILGNLARRLSRVLINLYDVVIVLPLLIEHLVKAPRAPAPGKSRRGADAEDLREQSR
;
A
#
# COMPACT_ATOMS: atom_id res chain seq x y z
N MET A 1 22.87 97.16 -70.51
CA MET A 1 22.59 98.53 -70.04
C MET A 1 21.09 98.70 -69.90
N ALA A 2 20.59 98.74 -68.66
CA ALA A 2 19.37 99.45 -68.26
C ALA A 2 19.53 99.75 -66.77
N ASN A 3 19.98 100.97 -66.50
CA ASN A 3 20.23 101.50 -65.16
C ASN A 3 18.88 101.86 -64.53
N VAL A 4 18.36 101.00 -63.66
CA VAL A 4 17.28 101.36 -62.74
C VAL A 4 17.86 101.36 -61.34
N LYS A 5 17.98 102.56 -60.77
CA LYS A 5 18.34 102.79 -59.36
C LYS A 5 17.37 102.02 -58.47
N SER A 6 17.88 100.94 -57.89
CA SER A 6 17.14 99.99 -57.07
C SER A 6 17.32 100.28 -55.57
N SER A 7 17.11 101.54 -55.16
CA SER A 7 17.28 101.94 -53.75
C SER A 7 16.17 101.40 -52.82
N GLY A 8 15.03 100.96 -53.38
CA GLY A 8 13.93 100.33 -52.62
C GLY A 8 13.94 98.80 -52.65
N ASN A 9 14.51 98.18 -53.69
CA ASN A 9 14.52 96.71 -53.84
C ASN A 9 15.56 96.04 -52.94
N GLU A 10 16.66 96.74 -52.62
CA GLU A 10 17.73 96.21 -51.78
C GLU A 10 17.28 96.08 -50.31
N MET A 11 16.54 97.08 -49.81
CA MET A 11 15.88 97.02 -48.50
C MET A 11 14.82 95.92 -48.46
N VAL A 12 13.98 95.78 -49.50
CA VAL A 12 12.97 94.72 -49.57
C VAL A 12 13.62 93.33 -49.68
N GLN A 13 14.67 93.15 -50.48
CA GLN A 13 15.44 91.89 -50.53
C GLN A 13 16.12 91.57 -49.19
N LYS A 14 16.64 92.58 -48.49
CA LYS A 14 17.26 92.41 -47.18
C LYS A 14 16.24 92.01 -46.12
N VAL A 15 15.06 92.63 -46.14
CA VAL A 15 13.91 92.29 -45.28
C VAL A 15 13.37 90.89 -45.61
N LEU A 16 13.20 90.54 -46.88
CA LEU A 16 12.82 89.18 -47.28
C LEU A 16 13.89 88.14 -46.91
N GLY A 17 15.17 88.50 -47.01
CA GLY A 17 16.28 87.67 -46.57
C GLY A 17 16.30 87.45 -45.05
N GLU A 18 16.00 88.49 -44.27
CA GLU A 18 15.84 88.41 -42.81
C GLU A 18 14.59 87.62 -42.41
N ILE A 19 13.46 87.82 -43.10
CA ILE A 19 12.24 87.04 -42.88
C ILE A 19 12.50 85.57 -43.21
N ASN A 20 13.13 85.26 -44.35
CA ASN A 20 13.45 83.89 -44.71
C ASN A 20 14.36 83.25 -43.66
N ARG A 21 15.45 83.92 -43.24
CA ARG A 21 16.31 83.44 -42.14
C ARG A 21 15.54 83.25 -40.83
N SER A 22 14.65 84.18 -40.49
CA SER A 22 13.84 84.08 -39.28
C SER A 22 12.91 82.87 -39.34
N VAL A 23 12.20 82.68 -40.46
CA VAL A 23 11.31 81.54 -40.72
C VAL A 23 12.09 80.22 -40.70
N THR A 24 13.26 80.14 -41.34
CA THR A 24 14.10 78.93 -41.28
C THR A 24 14.58 78.67 -39.86
N SER A 25 15.00 79.71 -39.12
CA SER A 25 15.45 79.55 -37.73
C SER A 25 14.31 79.13 -36.79
N ILE A 26 13.10 79.64 -36.99
CA ILE A 26 11.92 79.28 -36.20
C ILE A 26 11.51 77.85 -36.54
N HIS A 27 11.55 77.47 -37.81
CA HIS A 27 11.25 76.10 -38.25
C HIS A 27 12.27 75.10 -37.69
N ASP A 28 13.57 75.40 -37.76
CA ASP A 28 14.63 74.56 -37.20
C ASP A 28 14.50 74.43 -35.67
N LYS A 29 14.17 75.52 -34.99
CA LYS A 29 13.94 75.53 -33.54
C LYS A 29 12.70 74.71 -33.17
N ALA A 30 11.59 74.86 -33.91
CA ALA A 30 10.39 74.08 -33.71
C ALA A 30 10.63 72.59 -33.95
N LEU A 31 11.38 72.23 -35.01
CA LEU A 31 11.78 70.84 -35.29
C LEU A 31 12.67 70.27 -34.18
N ALA A 32 13.61 71.06 -33.66
CA ALA A 32 14.48 70.63 -32.56
C ALA A 32 13.69 70.38 -31.27
N ASP A 33 12.74 71.26 -30.93
CA ASP A 33 11.87 71.09 -29.77
C ASP A 33 10.92 69.89 -29.95
N TYR A 34 10.40 69.67 -31.17
CA TYR A 34 9.59 68.49 -31.49
C TYR A 34 10.40 67.20 -31.34
N ARG A 35 11.64 67.17 -31.84
CA ARG A 35 12.54 66.01 -31.70
C ARG A 35 12.84 65.71 -30.23
N ARG A 36 13.16 66.72 -29.42
CA ARG A 36 13.37 66.56 -27.97
C ARG A 36 12.13 66.03 -27.26
N ALA A 37 10.95 66.53 -27.61
CA ALA A 37 9.69 66.07 -27.02
C ALA A 37 9.43 64.57 -27.34
N TYR A 38 9.70 64.13 -28.57
CA TYR A 38 9.61 62.72 -28.96
C TYR A 38 10.64 61.84 -28.25
N GLU A 39 11.90 62.29 -28.16
CA GLU A 39 12.96 61.57 -27.45
C GLU A 39 12.59 61.37 -25.98
N THR A 40 12.04 62.41 -25.33
CA THR A 40 11.57 62.34 -23.93
C THR A 40 10.44 61.33 -23.77
N ARG A 41 9.46 61.32 -24.70
CA ARG A 41 8.36 60.34 -24.69
C ARG A 41 8.87 58.91 -24.92
N HIS A 42 9.79 58.72 -25.87
CA HIS A 42 10.37 57.40 -26.14
C HIS A 42 11.20 56.89 -24.96
N LYS A 43 11.97 57.76 -24.29
CA LYS A 43 12.74 57.40 -23.09
C LYS A 43 11.85 56.97 -21.93
N ILE A 44 10.69 57.62 -21.77
CA ILE A 44 9.68 57.22 -20.79
C ILE A 44 9.07 55.84 -21.15
N LEU A 45 8.69 55.64 -22.41
CA LEU A 45 8.16 54.36 -22.91
C LEU A 45 9.18 53.21 -22.78
N GLU A 46 10.44 53.48 -23.09
CA GLU A 46 11.55 52.54 -22.92
C GLU A 46 11.74 52.17 -21.45
N GLY A 47 11.58 53.14 -20.53
CA GLY A 47 11.56 52.89 -19.09
C GLY A 47 10.44 51.94 -18.63
N PHE A 48 9.34 51.83 -19.38
CA PHE A 48 8.22 50.93 -19.06
C PHE A 48 8.38 49.51 -19.62
N MET A 49 9.27 49.27 -20.58
CA MET A 49 9.57 47.92 -21.11
C MET A 49 9.84 46.84 -20.04
N PRO A 50 10.67 47.06 -19.00
CA PRO A 50 10.89 46.06 -17.97
C PRO A 50 9.62 45.74 -17.16
N PHE A 51 8.75 46.72 -16.93
CA PHE A 51 7.47 46.50 -16.25
C PHE A 51 6.52 45.63 -17.10
N TRP A 52 6.42 45.91 -18.40
CA TRP A 52 5.62 45.08 -19.32
C TRP A 52 6.12 43.64 -19.38
N ARG A 53 7.45 43.44 -19.45
CA ARG A 53 8.04 42.09 -19.39
C ARG A 53 7.78 41.38 -18.07
N SER A 54 7.81 42.11 -16.96
CA SER A 54 7.49 41.55 -15.64
C SER A 54 6.03 41.11 -15.59
N LEU A 55 5.11 41.96 -16.05
CA LEU A 55 3.67 41.69 -16.06
C LEU A 55 3.31 40.50 -16.95
N ASP A 56 3.94 40.40 -18.13
CA ASP A 56 3.81 39.25 -19.04
C ASP A 56 4.27 37.94 -18.37
N LYS A 57 5.44 37.97 -17.72
CA LYS A 57 5.92 36.81 -16.94
C LYS A 57 4.98 36.44 -15.79
N THR A 58 4.47 37.43 -15.06
CA THR A 58 3.54 37.17 -13.96
C THR A 58 2.23 36.59 -14.47
N MET A 59 1.68 37.09 -15.58
CA MET A 59 0.47 36.53 -16.18
C MET A 59 0.68 35.12 -16.70
N ALA A 60 1.81 34.84 -17.36
CA ALA A 60 2.16 33.48 -17.76
C ALA A 60 2.27 32.52 -16.56
N GLN A 61 2.78 32.98 -15.42
CA GLN A 61 2.81 32.18 -14.19
C GLN A 61 1.40 31.96 -13.60
N VAL A 62 0.53 32.97 -13.64
CA VAL A 62 -0.85 32.87 -13.17
C VAL A 62 -1.65 31.90 -14.04
N ASP A 63 -1.51 31.98 -15.36
CA ASP A 63 -2.14 31.06 -16.33
C ASP A 63 -1.73 29.60 -16.07
N LYS A 64 -0.42 29.36 -15.88
CA LYS A 64 0.09 28.03 -15.54
C LYS A 64 -0.46 27.52 -14.21
N LYS A 65 -0.57 28.39 -13.20
CA LYS A 65 -1.14 28.03 -11.89
C LYS A 65 -2.64 27.77 -11.97
N LEU A 66 -3.38 28.54 -12.76
CA LEU A 66 -4.81 28.34 -13.01
C LEU A 66 -5.06 27.01 -13.72
N THR A 67 -4.29 26.72 -14.77
CA THR A 67 -4.36 25.44 -15.48
C THR A 67 -4.04 24.28 -14.53
N GLY A 68 -2.98 24.39 -13.74
CA GLY A 68 -2.64 23.36 -12.74
C GLY A 68 -3.70 23.20 -11.64
N LEU A 69 -4.39 24.28 -11.26
CA LEU A 69 -5.49 24.23 -10.31
C LEU A 69 -6.73 23.59 -10.92
N GLN A 70 -7.02 23.85 -12.20
CA GLN A 70 -8.08 23.18 -12.94
C GLN A 70 -7.83 21.67 -13.04
N ASP A 71 -6.61 21.26 -13.39
CA ASP A 71 -6.22 19.84 -13.44
C ASP A 71 -6.34 19.16 -12.07
N SER A 72 -5.89 19.86 -11.02
CA SER A 72 -6.00 19.37 -9.65
C SER A 72 -7.46 19.22 -9.21
N THR A 73 -8.31 20.17 -9.59
CA THR A 73 -9.76 20.11 -9.29
C THR A 73 -10.42 18.95 -10.03
N ALA A 74 -10.10 18.73 -11.31
CA ALA A 74 -10.60 17.59 -12.07
C ALA A 74 -10.16 16.24 -11.47
N ALA A 75 -8.92 16.15 -10.97
CA ALA A 75 -8.46 14.96 -10.27
C ALA A 75 -9.23 14.75 -8.95
N VAL A 76 -9.45 15.81 -8.17
CA VAL A 76 -10.24 15.77 -6.94
C VAL A 76 -11.68 15.35 -7.21
N ASP A 77 -12.32 15.88 -8.25
CA ASP A 77 -13.67 15.47 -8.67
C ASP A 77 -13.72 13.97 -9.00
N GLY A 78 -12.71 13.46 -9.71
CA GLY A 78 -12.58 12.03 -9.98
C GLY A 78 -12.44 11.17 -8.73
N HIS A 79 -11.70 11.63 -7.72
CA HIS A 79 -11.60 10.97 -6.42
C HIS A 79 -12.89 11.09 -5.61
N MET A 80 -13.57 12.23 -5.65
CA MET A 80 -14.84 12.46 -4.97
C MET A 80 -15.96 11.59 -5.55
N ALA A 81 -16.02 11.46 -6.88
CA ALA A 81 -16.95 10.55 -7.55
C ALA A 81 -16.72 9.09 -7.14
N LYS A 82 -15.46 8.64 -7.04
CA LYS A 82 -15.13 7.31 -6.51
C LYS A 82 -15.55 7.18 -5.04
N TYR A 83 -15.28 8.19 -4.22
CA TYR A 83 -15.67 8.20 -2.81
C TYR A 83 -17.19 8.13 -2.64
N GLU A 84 -17.94 8.87 -3.43
CA GLU A 84 -19.41 8.86 -3.42
C GLU A 84 -19.95 7.47 -3.82
N GLN A 85 -19.35 6.81 -4.81
CA GLN A 85 -19.70 5.42 -5.18
C GLN A 85 -19.40 4.41 -4.06
N ILE A 86 -18.31 4.61 -3.32
CA ILE A 86 -17.96 3.79 -2.14
C ILE A 86 -18.97 4.03 -1.01
N ASN A 87 -19.32 5.30 -0.75
CA ASN A 87 -20.29 5.67 0.28
C ASN A 87 -21.69 5.16 -0.07
N ALA A 88 -22.06 5.20 -1.34
CA ALA A 88 -23.30 4.64 -1.87
C ALA A 88 -23.33 3.09 -1.85
N LYS A 89 -22.24 2.43 -1.42
CA LYS A 89 -22.08 0.96 -1.38
C LYS A 89 -22.47 0.30 -2.71
N THR A 90 -22.08 0.90 -3.82
CA THR A 90 -22.41 0.33 -5.13
C THR A 90 -21.56 -0.93 -5.32
N ASP A 91 -22.21 -2.07 -5.66
CA ASP A 91 -21.54 -3.39 -5.78
C ASP A 91 -20.27 -3.34 -6.65
N LYS A 92 -20.24 -2.52 -7.71
CA LYS A 92 -19.06 -2.35 -8.58
C LYS A 92 -17.84 -1.75 -7.85
N ALA A 93 -18.04 -0.77 -6.97
CA ALA A 93 -16.95 -0.11 -6.25
C ALA A 93 -16.43 -0.99 -5.10
N GLU A 94 -17.33 -1.70 -4.42
CA GLU A 94 -16.97 -2.69 -3.40
C GLU A 94 -16.19 -3.87 -4.03
N HIS A 95 -16.62 -4.33 -5.20
CA HIS A 95 -15.92 -5.42 -5.90
C HIS A 95 -14.56 -4.98 -6.45
N ALA A 96 -14.43 -3.76 -7.00
CA ALA A 96 -13.14 -3.24 -7.46
C ALA A 96 -12.12 -3.06 -6.33
N LEU A 97 -12.55 -2.55 -5.16
CA LEU A 97 -11.68 -2.37 -4.00
C LEU A 97 -11.27 -3.71 -3.38
N THR A 98 -12.19 -4.66 -3.29
CA THR A 98 -11.89 -6.00 -2.73
C THR A 98 -11.00 -6.82 -3.67
N VAL A 99 -11.18 -6.75 -4.99
CA VAL A 99 -10.32 -7.41 -5.98
C VAL A 99 -8.90 -6.84 -5.94
N SER A 100 -8.76 -5.52 -5.81
CA SER A 100 -7.45 -4.87 -5.71
C SER A 100 -6.71 -5.28 -4.41
N ALA A 101 -7.40 -5.24 -3.27
CA ALA A 101 -6.84 -5.65 -1.98
C ALA A 101 -6.48 -7.14 -1.95
N PHE A 102 -7.31 -8.01 -2.56
CA PHE A 102 -7.05 -9.44 -2.64
C PHE A 102 -5.85 -9.76 -3.52
N THR A 103 -5.70 -9.07 -4.65
CA THR A 103 -4.53 -9.23 -5.54
C THR A 103 -3.25 -8.77 -4.85
N GLN A 104 -3.29 -7.63 -4.17
CA GLN A 104 -2.15 -7.14 -3.39
C GLN A 104 -1.79 -8.09 -2.23
N PHE A 105 -2.79 -8.65 -1.54
CA PHE A 105 -2.58 -9.69 -0.53
C PHE A 105 -1.92 -10.93 -1.11
N ALA A 106 -2.39 -11.42 -2.27
CA ALA A 106 -1.83 -12.61 -2.91
C ALA A 106 -0.37 -12.40 -3.34
N ILE A 107 -0.05 -11.25 -3.94
CA ILE A 107 1.33 -10.90 -4.32
C ILE A 107 2.20 -10.79 -3.08
N ALA A 108 1.77 -10.03 -2.06
CA ALA A 108 2.53 -9.86 -0.83
C ALA A 108 2.75 -11.21 -0.12
N PHE A 109 1.74 -12.07 -0.08
CA PHE A 109 1.83 -13.41 0.51
C PHE A 109 2.83 -14.30 -0.24
N LEU A 110 2.81 -14.30 -1.58
CA LEU A 110 3.76 -15.06 -2.39
C LEU A 110 5.20 -14.58 -2.15
N VAL A 111 5.41 -13.27 -2.13
CA VAL A 111 6.73 -12.70 -1.84
C VAL A 111 7.16 -13.05 -0.41
N MET A 112 6.26 -12.98 0.57
CA MET A 112 6.53 -13.40 1.95
C MET A 112 6.87 -14.89 2.08
N ALA A 113 6.29 -15.75 1.25
CA ALA A 113 6.64 -17.18 1.21
C ALA A 113 8.07 -17.39 0.70
N VAL A 114 8.48 -16.68 -0.36
CA VAL A 114 9.86 -16.72 -0.87
C VAL A 114 10.84 -16.18 0.18
N ALA A 115 10.50 -15.05 0.81
CA ALA A 115 11.26 -14.46 1.91
C ALA A 115 11.43 -15.42 3.10
N SER A 116 10.37 -16.14 3.47
CA SER A 116 10.42 -17.17 4.50
C SER A 116 11.37 -18.32 4.13
N GLY A 117 11.44 -18.68 2.84
CA GLY A 117 12.45 -19.60 2.32
C GLY A 117 13.88 -19.08 2.49
N GLY A 118 14.11 -17.79 2.19
CA GLY A 118 15.40 -17.12 2.45
C GLY A 118 15.79 -17.14 3.93
N ALA A 119 14.84 -16.82 4.82
CA ALA A 119 15.04 -16.89 6.27
C ALA A 119 15.32 -18.32 6.76
N PHE A 120 14.67 -19.32 6.16
CA PHE A 120 14.94 -20.72 6.47
C PHE A 120 16.35 -21.15 6.06
N VAL A 121 16.84 -20.71 4.89
CA VAL A 121 18.22 -20.94 4.47
C VAL A 121 19.20 -20.26 5.43
N ASN A 122 18.97 -18.99 5.78
CA ASN A 122 19.78 -18.27 6.76
C ASN A 122 19.83 -19.02 8.11
N PHE A 123 18.67 -19.45 8.63
CA PHE A 123 18.56 -20.25 9.85
C PHE A 123 19.41 -21.52 9.81
N LYS A 124 19.37 -22.26 8.69
CA LYS A 124 20.17 -23.49 8.54
C LYS A 124 21.66 -23.23 8.41
N LEU A 125 22.07 -22.09 7.84
CA LEU A 125 23.48 -21.69 7.79
C LEU A 125 24.04 -21.40 9.19
N ILE A 126 23.25 -20.76 10.05
CA ILE A 126 23.67 -20.34 11.40
C ILE A 126 23.53 -21.47 12.43
N ALA A 127 22.45 -22.25 12.38
CA ALA A 127 22.13 -23.20 13.46
C ALA A 127 23.19 -24.30 13.64
N LEU A 128 23.85 -24.74 12.56
CA LEU A 128 24.85 -25.80 12.63
C LEU A 128 26.12 -25.41 13.42
N PRO A 129 26.86 -24.35 13.06
CA PRO A 129 28.02 -23.92 13.83
C PRO A 129 27.63 -23.52 15.27
N MET A 130 26.46 -22.91 15.47
CA MET A 130 25.97 -22.58 16.81
C MET A 130 25.70 -23.81 17.68
N SER A 131 25.31 -24.94 17.09
CA SER A 131 25.14 -26.19 17.84
C SER A 131 26.44 -26.72 18.42
N GLU A 132 27.56 -26.48 17.74
CA GLU A 132 28.86 -26.94 18.23
C GLU A 132 29.45 -25.95 19.25
N MET A 133 29.21 -24.64 19.07
CA MET A 133 29.71 -23.61 19.98
C MET A 133 28.91 -23.49 21.29
N VAL A 134 27.59 -23.65 21.23
CA VAL A 134 26.68 -23.43 22.36
C VAL A 134 26.27 -24.76 23.02
N GLY A 135 26.65 -25.90 22.44
CA GLY A 135 26.39 -27.24 22.97
C GLY A 135 25.19 -27.91 22.30
N ALA A 136 25.47 -28.92 21.47
CA ALA A 136 24.47 -29.57 20.62
C ALA A 136 23.51 -30.47 21.41
N GLY A 137 23.89 -30.83 22.65
CA GLY A 137 23.12 -31.69 23.54
C GLY A 137 22.26 -30.94 24.55
N ASP A 138 22.37 -29.62 24.64
CA ASP A 138 21.56 -28.83 25.57
C ASP A 138 20.21 -28.50 24.91
N TYR A 139 19.17 -29.11 25.46
CA TYR A 139 17.78 -28.87 25.09
C TYR A 139 17.15 -27.95 26.13
N ILE A 140 16.68 -26.77 25.71
CA ILE A 140 15.93 -25.84 26.58
C ILE A 140 14.54 -26.41 26.89
N SER A 141 13.96 -27.12 25.93
CA SER A 141 12.70 -27.84 26.05
C SER A 141 12.81 -29.18 25.32
N SER A 142 11.92 -30.12 25.62
CA SER A 142 11.91 -31.49 25.08
C SER A 142 12.09 -31.62 23.56
N SER A 143 11.81 -30.58 22.79
CA SER A 143 11.93 -30.57 21.32
C SER A 143 12.80 -29.44 20.75
N LEU A 144 13.33 -28.51 21.55
CA LEU A 144 14.04 -27.31 21.06
C LEU A 144 15.49 -27.28 21.54
N ARG A 145 16.43 -27.28 20.60
CA ARG A 145 17.87 -27.16 20.90
C ARG A 145 18.24 -25.71 21.19
N THR A 146 19.16 -25.49 22.14
CA THR A 146 19.67 -24.15 22.45
C THR A 146 20.21 -23.42 21.21
N SER A 147 20.84 -24.16 20.30
CA SER A 147 21.39 -23.62 19.05
C SER A 147 20.34 -23.10 18.07
N GLU A 148 19.17 -23.75 18.02
CA GLU A 148 18.05 -23.32 17.17
C GLU A 148 17.44 -22.04 17.71
N VAL A 149 17.29 -21.94 19.03
CA VAL A 149 16.82 -20.70 19.68
C VAL A 149 17.80 -19.57 19.43
N ALA A 150 19.10 -19.81 19.57
CA ALA A 150 20.12 -18.79 19.34
C ALA A 150 20.14 -18.28 17.90
N ALA A 151 20.05 -19.17 16.90
CA ALA A 151 19.96 -18.79 15.49
C ALA A 151 18.69 -17.96 15.20
N LEU A 152 17.55 -18.34 15.79
CA LEU A 152 16.30 -17.63 15.62
C LEU A 152 16.32 -16.22 16.27
N VAL A 153 16.99 -16.08 17.42
CA VAL A 153 17.21 -14.76 18.06
C VAL A 153 18.04 -13.84 17.17
N ILE A 154 19.11 -14.33 16.54
CA ILE A 154 19.93 -13.54 15.62
C ILE A 154 19.07 -13.03 14.46
N ILE A 155 18.34 -13.94 13.81
CA ILE A 155 17.45 -13.61 12.68
C ILE A 155 16.37 -12.60 13.09
N PHE A 156 15.79 -12.72 14.29
CA PHE A 156 14.79 -11.76 14.77
C PHE A 156 15.39 -10.39 15.07
N VAL A 157 16.58 -10.33 15.68
CA VAL A 157 17.27 -9.05 15.90
C VAL A 157 17.56 -8.39 14.56
N GLU A 158 18.02 -9.15 13.59
CA GLU A 158 18.34 -8.66 12.25
C GLU A 158 17.10 -8.21 11.48
N ALA A 159 16.05 -9.03 11.43
CA ALA A 159 14.78 -8.66 10.81
C ALA A 159 14.21 -7.38 11.44
N SER A 160 14.33 -7.24 12.77
CA SER A 160 13.93 -6.03 13.48
C SER A 160 14.78 -4.82 13.08
N MET A 161 16.11 -4.96 13.00
CA MET A 161 16.97 -3.85 12.54
C MET A 161 16.74 -3.49 11.08
N GLY A 162 16.49 -4.47 10.22
CA GLY A 162 16.12 -4.27 8.83
C GLY A 162 14.81 -3.50 8.69
N LEU A 163 13.82 -3.83 9.51
CA LEU A 163 12.57 -3.09 9.61
C LEU A 163 12.79 -1.63 10.01
N PHE A 164 13.60 -1.37 11.05
CA PHE A 164 13.95 -0.01 11.48
C PHE A 164 14.72 0.75 10.41
N LEU A 165 15.60 0.08 9.67
CA LEU A 165 16.36 0.67 8.56
C LEU A 165 15.41 1.12 7.44
N MET A 166 14.50 0.25 7.01
CA MET A 166 13.53 0.55 5.95
C MET A 166 12.55 1.67 6.35
N GLU A 167 12.14 1.69 7.62
CA GLU A 167 11.30 2.77 8.17
C GLU A 167 12.08 4.10 8.24
N SER A 168 13.35 4.07 8.65
CA SER A 168 14.21 5.27 8.70
C SER A 168 14.45 5.88 7.31
N LEU A 169 14.50 5.02 6.29
CA LEU A 169 14.62 5.41 4.88
C LEU A 169 13.29 5.88 4.26
N ARG A 170 12.16 5.77 4.99
CA ARG A 170 10.80 6.05 4.49
C ARG A 170 10.41 5.19 3.27
N VAL A 171 11.00 4.01 3.14
CA VAL A 171 10.54 3.01 2.17
C VAL A 171 9.28 2.35 2.68
N THR A 172 9.24 2.04 3.99
CA THR A 172 8.05 1.51 4.68
C THR A 172 7.45 2.54 5.63
N HIS A 173 6.16 2.36 5.94
CA HIS A 173 5.37 3.21 6.83
C HIS A 173 4.64 2.37 7.89
N LEU A 174 5.34 1.42 8.50
CA LEU A 174 4.79 0.54 9.53
C LEU A 174 4.71 1.23 10.90
N PHE A 175 5.57 2.22 11.15
CA PHE A 175 5.64 2.93 12.42
C PHE A 175 5.54 4.45 12.19
N PRO A 176 4.32 5.01 12.13
CA PRO A 176 4.10 6.45 11.85
C PRO A 176 4.86 7.41 12.79
N ARG A 177 5.19 6.96 14.01
CA ARG A 177 5.99 7.73 14.96
C ARG A 177 7.42 7.97 14.48
N ILE A 178 8.02 7.02 13.77
CA ILE A 178 9.39 7.11 13.25
C ILE A 178 9.44 8.10 12.08
N ALA A 179 8.41 8.11 11.22
CA ALA A 179 8.31 9.04 10.10
C ALA A 179 8.28 10.52 10.54
N ASN A 180 7.73 10.78 11.73
CA ASN A 180 7.59 12.11 12.34
C ASN A 180 8.81 12.53 13.19
N LEU A 181 9.86 11.73 13.28
CA LEU A 181 11.08 12.10 14.01
C LEU A 181 11.87 13.18 13.26
N ASN A 182 12.58 14.01 14.03
CA ASN A 182 13.52 14.99 13.50
C ASN A 182 14.57 14.32 12.60
N GLU A 183 14.95 14.99 11.51
CA GLU A 183 15.84 14.48 10.46
C GLU A 183 17.17 13.91 11.02
N HIS A 184 17.76 14.58 12.00
CA HIS A 184 18.99 14.14 12.65
C HIS A 184 18.82 12.82 13.42
N MET A 185 17.69 12.64 14.10
CA MET A 185 17.42 11.41 14.87
C MET A 185 17.24 10.23 13.90
N ARG A 186 16.53 10.46 12.79
CA ARG A 186 16.29 9.46 11.76
C ARG A 186 17.59 9.01 11.09
N HIS A 187 18.45 9.95 10.71
CA HIS A 187 19.76 9.63 10.16
C HIS A 187 20.65 8.87 11.16
N ARG A 188 20.63 9.22 12.45
CA ARG A 188 21.35 8.47 13.48
C ARG A 188 20.84 7.04 13.60
N MET A 189 19.52 6.85 13.64
CA MET A 189 18.90 5.53 13.72
C MET A 189 19.23 4.67 12.50
N MET A 190 19.20 5.26 11.30
CA MET A 190 19.63 4.61 10.06
C MET A 190 21.07 4.12 10.16
N TRP A 191 22.01 4.97 10.58
CA TRP A 191 23.41 4.58 10.73
C TRP A 191 23.60 3.50 11.81
N ILE A 192 22.92 3.62 12.95
CA ILE A 192 22.98 2.61 14.02
C ILE A 192 22.47 1.25 13.50
N ALA A 193 21.29 1.21 12.89
CA ALA A 193 20.70 -0.02 12.35
C ALA A 193 21.60 -0.63 11.26
N LEU A 194 22.13 0.19 10.35
CA LEU A 194 23.06 -0.26 9.31
C LEU A 194 24.35 -0.84 9.89
N THR A 195 24.96 -0.16 10.87
CA THR A 195 26.19 -0.66 11.52
C THR A 195 25.96 -1.98 12.26
N LEU A 196 24.80 -2.13 12.92
CA LEU A 196 24.45 -3.38 13.60
C LEU A 196 24.23 -4.51 12.60
N LEU A 197 23.51 -4.25 11.50
CA LEU A 197 23.31 -5.19 10.40
C LEU A 197 24.62 -5.65 9.76
N VAL A 198 25.53 -4.72 9.47
CA VAL A 198 26.86 -5.05 8.91
C VAL A 198 27.66 -5.89 9.90
N THR A 199 27.58 -5.57 11.19
CA THR A 199 28.30 -6.33 12.23
C THR A 199 27.74 -7.76 12.35
N LEU A 200 26.42 -7.91 12.37
CA LEU A 200 25.76 -9.22 12.38
C LEU A 200 26.07 -10.01 11.10
N ALA A 201 26.05 -9.38 9.93
CA ALA A 201 26.45 -10.00 8.67
C ALA A 201 27.91 -10.47 8.67
N GLY A 202 28.81 -9.73 9.31
CA GLY A 202 30.19 -10.17 9.53
C GLY A 202 30.27 -11.41 10.43
N ILE A 203 29.48 -11.46 11.50
CA ILE A 203 29.39 -12.63 12.39
C ILE A 203 28.83 -13.84 11.63
N GLU A 204 27.79 -13.66 10.81
CA GLU A 204 27.19 -14.74 10.02
C GLU A 204 28.13 -15.27 8.94
N ALA A 205 28.89 -14.39 8.27
CA ALA A 205 29.94 -14.82 7.35
C ALA A 205 31.02 -15.66 8.06
N ALA A 206 31.39 -15.29 9.28
CA ALA A 206 32.33 -16.06 10.10
C ALA A 206 31.74 -17.41 10.55
N LEU A 207 30.46 -17.45 10.94
CA LEU A 207 29.76 -18.68 11.28
C LEU A 207 29.63 -19.61 10.06
N ALA A 208 29.38 -19.07 8.87
CA ALA A 208 29.35 -19.83 7.62
C ALA A 208 30.72 -20.44 7.28
N LEU A 209 31.82 -19.71 7.53
CA LEU A 209 33.17 -20.27 7.41
C LEU A 209 33.40 -21.39 8.43
N MET A 210 32.98 -21.17 9.68
CA MET A 210 33.11 -22.17 10.74
C MET A 210 32.34 -23.46 10.40
N ARG A 211 31.15 -23.33 9.79
CA ARG A 211 30.34 -24.46 9.31
C ARG A 211 31.14 -25.37 8.37
N ASP A 212 31.82 -24.78 7.38
CA ASP A 212 32.59 -25.56 6.40
C ASP A 212 33.83 -26.21 7.02
N MET A 213 34.53 -25.50 7.91
CA MET A 213 35.65 -26.10 8.67
C MET A 213 35.18 -27.31 9.49
N LEU A 214 34.06 -27.18 10.21
CA LEU A 214 33.47 -28.26 11.00
C LEU A 214 33.07 -29.48 10.16
N ILE A 215 32.55 -29.26 8.95
CA ILE A 215 32.18 -30.34 8.04
C ILE A 215 33.42 -31.06 7.52
N SER A 216 34.46 -30.31 7.13
CA SER A 216 35.75 -30.85 6.70
C SER A 216 36.39 -31.69 7.79
N ASP A 217 36.40 -31.20 9.03
CA ASP A 217 36.99 -31.92 10.17
C ASP A 217 36.24 -33.21 10.49
N LYS A 218 34.89 -33.19 10.44
CA LYS A 218 34.07 -34.40 10.60
C LYS A 218 34.34 -35.43 9.51
N GLN A 219 34.51 -35.00 8.27
CA GLN A 219 34.86 -35.91 7.17
C GLN A 219 36.25 -36.52 7.39
N ALA A 220 37.26 -35.72 7.78
CA ALA A 220 38.59 -36.21 8.08
C ALA A 220 38.59 -37.27 9.20
N LEU A 221 37.79 -37.08 10.24
CA LEU A 221 37.61 -38.06 11.32
C LEU A 221 36.91 -39.34 10.84
N LEU A 222 35.88 -39.24 10.00
CA LEU A 222 35.23 -40.42 9.43
C LEU A 222 36.19 -41.20 8.50
N HIS A 223 37.03 -40.50 7.75
CA HIS A 223 38.05 -41.12 6.89
C HIS A 223 39.13 -41.83 7.70
N SER A 224 39.61 -41.25 8.80
CA SER A 224 40.59 -41.91 9.68
C SER A 224 40.00 -43.16 10.36
N LEU A 225 38.70 -43.14 10.68
CA LEU A 225 37.99 -44.29 11.24
C LEU A 225 37.65 -45.37 10.19
N ALA A 226 37.44 -44.99 8.93
CA ALA A 226 37.08 -45.91 7.85
C ALA A 226 38.28 -46.63 7.21
N THR A 227 39.53 -46.27 7.52
CA THR A 227 40.78 -46.83 6.93
C THR A 227 40.87 -46.75 5.39
N VAL A 228 40.02 -45.96 4.75
CA VAL A 228 40.04 -45.75 3.30
C VAL A 228 40.77 -44.44 3.01
N GLN A 229 41.99 -44.55 2.47
CA GLN A 229 42.78 -43.42 2.02
C GLN A 229 42.23 -42.90 0.67
N GLN A 230 41.65 -41.71 0.66
CA GLN A 230 41.49 -40.93 -0.56
C GLN A 230 42.39 -39.70 -0.50
N ALA A 231 43.04 -39.41 -1.63
CA ALA A 231 43.95 -38.28 -1.77
C ALA A 231 43.19 -36.95 -1.63
N ALA A 232 43.61 -36.11 -0.69
CA ALA A 232 43.11 -34.76 -0.56
C ALA A 232 43.47 -33.95 -1.82
N THR A 233 42.46 -33.67 -2.66
CA THR A 233 42.63 -32.73 -3.75
C THR A 233 42.52 -31.31 -3.20
N ASP A 234 43.67 -30.75 -2.81
CA ASP A 234 43.86 -29.36 -2.38
C ASP A 234 43.78 -28.44 -3.62
N SER A 235 42.62 -28.43 -4.27
CA SER A 235 42.37 -27.65 -5.48
C SER A 235 41.72 -26.31 -5.12
N TRP A 236 42.09 -25.25 -5.83
CA TRP A 236 41.45 -23.93 -5.71
C TRP A 236 39.92 -24.02 -5.91
N VAL A 237 39.46 -24.99 -6.71
CA VAL A 237 38.04 -25.29 -6.96
C VAL A 237 37.32 -25.77 -5.68
N ALA A 238 38.02 -26.43 -4.75
CA ALA A 238 37.45 -26.89 -3.48
C ALA A 238 37.10 -25.74 -2.51
N ARG A 239 37.66 -24.54 -2.70
CA ARG A 239 37.37 -23.36 -1.88
C ARG A 239 36.22 -22.50 -2.41
N ILE A 240 35.76 -22.76 -3.64
CA ILE A 240 34.64 -22.03 -4.26
C ILE A 240 33.35 -22.17 -3.43
N PRO A 241 32.96 -23.37 -2.94
CA PRO A 241 31.77 -23.51 -2.10
C PRO A 241 31.87 -22.70 -0.80
N THR A 242 33.05 -22.67 -0.16
CA THR A 242 33.26 -21.92 1.08
C THR A 242 33.16 -20.42 0.88
N ALA A 243 33.77 -19.88 -0.17
CA ALA A 243 33.60 -18.49 -0.54
C ALA A 243 32.13 -18.15 -0.84
N GLY A 244 31.42 -19.06 -1.53
CA GLY A 244 29.99 -18.92 -1.80
C GLY A 244 29.14 -18.89 -0.53
N GLN A 245 29.40 -19.78 0.43
CA GLN A 245 28.67 -19.82 1.70
C GLN A 245 28.94 -18.60 2.58
N MET A 246 30.19 -18.13 2.64
CA MET A 246 30.53 -16.89 3.36
C MET A 246 29.84 -15.68 2.76
N LEU A 247 29.84 -15.58 1.43
CA LEU A 247 29.17 -14.50 0.71
C LEU A 247 27.65 -14.56 0.90
N LEU A 248 27.06 -15.76 0.87
CA LEU A 248 25.65 -15.95 1.21
C LEU A 248 25.35 -15.54 2.65
N GLY A 249 26.15 -15.95 3.63
CA GLY A 249 26.00 -15.55 5.03
C GLY A 249 26.15 -14.04 5.26
N PHE A 250 26.95 -13.36 4.45
CA PHE A 250 27.07 -11.89 4.50
C PHE A 250 25.89 -11.16 3.84
N ILE A 251 25.38 -11.69 2.71
CA ILE A 251 24.34 -11.01 1.92
C ILE A 251 22.94 -11.26 2.46
N LEU A 252 22.67 -12.47 2.96
CA LEU A 252 21.35 -12.85 3.46
C LEU A 252 20.79 -11.86 4.49
N PRO A 253 21.59 -11.33 5.43
CA PRO A 253 21.13 -10.33 6.38
C PRO A 253 20.47 -9.09 5.75
N PHE A 254 21.11 -8.57 4.70
CA PHE A 254 20.57 -7.44 3.96
C PHE A 254 19.34 -7.84 3.15
N ALA A 255 19.31 -9.07 2.62
CA ALA A 255 18.14 -9.60 1.92
C ALA A 255 16.92 -9.72 2.87
N LEU A 256 17.13 -10.17 4.10
CA LEU A 256 16.08 -10.26 5.12
C LEU A 256 15.59 -8.88 5.56
N ALA A 257 16.42 -7.85 5.54
CA ALA A 257 15.96 -6.47 5.79
C ALA A 257 14.89 -6.00 4.78
N PHE A 258 14.95 -6.45 3.53
CA PHE A 258 13.94 -6.11 2.51
C PHE A 258 12.58 -6.78 2.73
N ILE A 259 12.47 -7.76 3.64
CA ILE A 259 11.20 -8.40 4.02
C ILE A 259 10.20 -7.38 4.57
N ALA A 260 10.68 -6.26 5.12
CA ALA A 260 9.83 -5.17 5.59
C ALA A 260 8.83 -4.68 4.53
N ILE A 261 9.23 -4.64 3.25
CA ILE A 261 8.40 -4.11 2.14
C ILE A 261 7.17 -5.01 1.87
N PRO A 262 7.31 -6.31 1.56
CA PRO A 262 6.17 -7.19 1.38
C PRO A 262 5.41 -7.40 2.70
N LEU A 263 6.06 -7.34 3.86
CA LEU A 263 5.40 -7.40 5.16
C LEU A 263 4.42 -6.24 5.35
N GLU A 264 4.81 -5.02 4.98
CA GLU A 264 3.92 -3.85 5.01
C GLU A 264 2.70 -4.04 4.11
N SER A 265 2.93 -4.45 2.86
CA SER A 265 1.85 -4.74 1.91
C SER A 265 0.93 -5.84 2.43
N LEU A 266 1.49 -6.87 3.07
CA LEU A 266 0.72 -7.96 3.66
C LEU A 266 -0.13 -7.43 4.82
N ILE A 267 0.42 -6.63 5.74
CA ILE A 267 -0.32 -6.11 6.91
C ILE A 267 -1.52 -5.26 6.47
N TYR A 268 -1.34 -4.33 5.53
CA TYR A 268 -2.42 -3.48 5.05
C TYR A 268 -3.52 -4.27 4.33
N SER A 269 -3.13 -5.18 3.43
CA SER A 269 -4.09 -5.98 2.66
C SER A 269 -4.77 -7.06 3.52
N THR A 270 -4.09 -7.63 4.52
CA THR A 270 -4.64 -8.60 5.48
C THR A 270 -5.79 -7.99 6.28
N ARG A 271 -5.68 -6.72 6.68
CA ARG A 271 -6.76 -6.05 7.40
C ARG A 271 -8.05 -6.02 6.58
N THR A 272 -7.96 -5.72 5.29
CA THR A 272 -9.11 -5.65 4.38
C THR A 272 -9.65 -7.04 4.04
N VAL A 273 -8.78 -7.94 3.57
CA VAL A 273 -9.16 -9.32 3.18
C VAL A 273 -9.67 -10.09 4.40
N GLY A 274 -9.01 -9.96 5.54
CA GLY A 274 -9.42 -10.57 6.81
C GLY A 274 -10.77 -10.06 7.29
N GLY A 275 -11.07 -8.77 7.14
CA GLY A 275 -12.39 -8.21 7.46
C GLY A 275 -13.51 -8.82 6.60
N VAL A 276 -13.29 -8.92 5.29
CA VAL A 276 -14.25 -9.55 4.35
C VAL A 276 -14.44 -11.03 4.67
N LEU A 277 -13.35 -11.76 4.91
CA LEU A 277 -13.39 -13.18 5.27
C LEU A 277 -14.11 -13.41 6.60
N LEU A 278 -13.85 -12.59 7.63
CA LEU A 278 -14.52 -12.69 8.92
C LEU A 278 -16.03 -12.42 8.78
N ALA A 279 -16.42 -11.39 8.03
CA ALA A 279 -17.83 -11.12 7.76
C ALA A 279 -18.50 -12.27 7.01
N GLY A 280 -17.83 -12.84 5.99
CA GLY A 280 -18.28 -14.02 5.28
C GLY A 280 -18.43 -15.24 6.19
N PHE A 281 -17.47 -15.47 7.08
CA PHE A 281 -17.48 -16.55 8.06
C PHE A 281 -18.66 -16.43 9.03
N VAL A 282 -18.92 -15.23 9.57
CA VAL A 282 -20.09 -15.00 10.45
C VAL A 282 -21.40 -15.24 9.71
N ARG A 283 -21.52 -14.79 8.44
CA ARG A 283 -22.72 -15.06 7.62
C ARG A 283 -22.91 -16.54 7.34
N ALA A 284 -21.84 -17.26 7.01
CA ALA A 284 -21.87 -18.70 6.79
C ALA A 284 -22.25 -19.46 8.08
N LEU A 285 -21.67 -19.08 9.21
CA LEU A 285 -22.01 -19.66 10.52
C LEU A 285 -23.48 -19.43 10.87
N ALA A 286 -24.00 -18.21 10.66
CA ALA A 286 -25.40 -17.90 10.86
C ALA A 286 -26.32 -18.74 9.96
N PHE A 287 -25.92 -18.97 8.71
CA PHE A 287 -26.65 -19.85 7.79
C PHE A 287 -26.66 -21.30 8.26
N VAL A 288 -25.51 -21.84 8.68
CA VAL A 288 -25.38 -23.21 9.22
C VAL A 288 -26.23 -23.38 10.48
N LEU A 289 -26.19 -22.43 11.41
CA LEU A 289 -27.01 -22.44 12.62
C LEU A 289 -28.51 -22.39 12.29
N ARG A 290 -28.92 -21.62 11.27
CA ARG A 290 -30.32 -21.61 10.80
C ARG A 290 -30.74 -22.96 10.20
N ILE A 291 -29.87 -23.60 9.40
CA ILE A 291 -30.14 -24.93 8.84
C ILE A 291 -30.28 -25.95 9.97
N LEU A 292 -29.33 -25.99 10.90
CA LEU A 292 -29.35 -26.90 12.05
C LEU A 292 -30.60 -26.68 12.91
N GLY A 293 -30.96 -25.42 13.20
CA GLY A 293 -32.18 -25.10 13.94
C GLY A 293 -33.46 -25.49 13.19
N ASN A 294 -33.48 -25.41 11.86
CA ASN A 294 -34.60 -25.89 11.05
C ASN A 294 -34.69 -27.41 11.03
N LEU A 295 -33.56 -28.10 10.95
CA LEU A 295 -33.48 -29.55 10.98
C LEU A 295 -33.92 -30.10 12.33
N ALA A 296 -33.43 -29.53 13.42
CA ALA A 296 -33.85 -29.87 14.78
C ALA A 296 -35.38 -29.71 14.94
N ARG A 297 -35.95 -28.58 14.51
CA ARG A 297 -37.41 -28.35 14.54
C ARG A 297 -38.22 -29.34 13.69
N ARG A 298 -37.65 -29.86 12.58
CA ARG A 298 -38.29 -30.90 11.77
C ARG A 298 -38.20 -32.25 12.47
N LEU A 299 -37.04 -32.61 12.99
CA LEU A 299 -36.83 -33.85 13.73
C LEU A 299 -37.72 -33.92 14.98
N SER A 300 -37.83 -32.85 15.76
CA SER A 300 -38.72 -32.82 16.92
C SER A 300 -40.18 -33.08 16.55
N ARG A 301 -40.67 -32.48 15.45
CA ARG A 301 -42.04 -32.76 14.96
C ARG A 301 -42.23 -34.20 14.50
N VAL A 302 -41.25 -34.76 13.80
CA VAL A 302 -41.29 -36.18 13.41
C VAL A 302 -41.31 -37.07 14.65
N LEU A 303 -40.49 -36.77 15.66
CA LEU A 303 -40.46 -37.53 16.92
C LEU A 303 -41.81 -37.47 17.66
N ILE A 304 -42.42 -36.28 17.73
CA ILE A 304 -43.75 -36.11 18.34
C ILE A 304 -44.80 -36.91 17.58
N ASN A 305 -44.84 -36.82 16.24
CA ASN A 305 -45.79 -37.58 15.43
C ASN A 305 -45.57 -39.10 15.56
N LEU A 306 -44.32 -39.56 15.66
CA LEU A 306 -44.00 -40.97 15.83
C LEU A 306 -44.48 -41.48 17.20
N TYR A 307 -44.29 -40.66 18.24
CA TYR A 307 -44.79 -40.92 19.59
C TYR A 307 -46.33 -40.98 19.64
N ASP A 308 -47.00 -40.02 19.00
CA ASP A 308 -48.47 -40.02 18.88
C ASP A 308 -48.96 -41.29 18.18
N VAL A 309 -48.31 -41.73 17.10
CA VAL A 309 -48.67 -42.99 16.41
C VAL A 309 -48.51 -44.20 17.34
N VAL A 310 -47.44 -44.26 18.13
CA VAL A 310 -47.19 -45.35 19.08
C VAL A 310 -48.24 -45.38 20.20
N ILE A 311 -48.76 -44.24 20.64
CA ILE A 311 -49.85 -44.17 21.64
C ILE A 311 -51.22 -44.46 21.03
N VAL A 312 -51.47 -43.97 19.81
CA VAL A 312 -52.78 -44.08 19.17
C VAL A 312 -53.01 -45.47 18.58
N LEU A 313 -51.97 -46.21 18.14
CA LEU A 313 -52.13 -47.59 17.65
C LEU A 313 -52.81 -48.52 18.68
N PRO A 314 -52.34 -48.59 19.94
CA PRO A 314 -53.00 -49.37 20.99
C PRO A 314 -54.43 -48.90 21.27
N LEU A 315 -54.68 -47.58 21.28
CA LEU A 315 -56.00 -46.99 21.53
C LEU A 315 -57.00 -47.23 20.41
N LEU A 316 -56.54 -47.31 19.15
CA LEU A 316 -57.37 -47.71 18.00
C LEU A 316 -57.70 -49.20 18.03
N ILE A 317 -56.73 -50.05 18.39
CA ILE A 317 -56.97 -51.48 18.61
C ILE A 317 -57.96 -51.66 19.77
N GLU A 318 -57.81 -50.90 20.84
CA GLU A 318 -58.73 -50.93 21.98
C GLU A 318 -60.13 -50.46 21.59
N HIS A 319 -60.29 -49.38 20.81
CA HIS A 319 -61.60 -48.95 20.31
C HIS A 319 -62.22 -49.91 19.28
N LEU A 320 -61.42 -50.56 18.45
CA LEU A 320 -61.89 -51.61 17.52
C LEU A 320 -62.36 -52.86 18.28
N VAL A 321 -61.72 -53.19 19.40
CA VAL A 321 -62.09 -54.32 20.26
C VAL A 321 -63.24 -53.97 21.21
N LYS A 322 -63.32 -52.72 21.69
CA LYS A 322 -64.37 -52.23 22.59
C LYS A 322 -65.56 -51.60 21.87
N ALA A 323 -65.61 -51.57 20.53
CA ALA A 323 -66.73 -51.03 19.78
C ALA A 323 -68.06 -51.62 20.29
N PRO A 324 -68.88 -50.86 21.06
CA PRO A 324 -70.20 -51.30 21.41
C PRO A 324 -71.03 -51.12 20.13
N ARG A 325 -71.78 -52.15 19.76
CA ARG A 325 -72.87 -52.06 18.78
C ARG A 325 -73.57 -50.71 18.91
N ALA A 326 -73.52 -49.92 17.84
CA ALA A 326 -74.37 -48.75 17.69
C ALA A 326 -75.84 -49.15 17.92
N PRO A 327 -76.63 -48.35 18.67
CA PRO A 327 -78.07 -48.32 18.47
C PRO A 327 -78.37 -47.52 17.19
N ALA A 328 -79.25 -48.07 16.37
CA ALA A 328 -79.74 -47.49 15.12
C ALA A 328 -80.60 -46.20 15.36
N PRO A 329 -80.96 -45.44 14.31
CA PRO A 329 -81.25 -44.00 14.39
C PRO A 329 -82.65 -43.68 14.92
N GLY A 330 -82.71 -42.78 15.91
CA GLY A 330 -83.94 -42.14 16.37
C GLY A 330 -84.18 -40.83 15.63
N LYS A 331 -85.35 -40.71 15.02
CA LYS A 331 -85.80 -39.63 14.11
C LYS A 331 -86.38 -38.44 14.88
N SER A 332 -86.22 -37.24 14.31
CA SER A 332 -86.94 -35.97 14.59
C SER A 332 -86.46 -35.16 15.80
N ARG A 333 -86.36 -33.81 15.79
CA ARG A 333 -86.89 -32.79 14.87
C ARG A 333 -86.29 -31.42 15.25
N ARG A 334 -86.12 -30.52 14.25
CA ARG A 334 -86.10 -29.03 14.33
C ARG A 334 -85.03 -28.41 15.25
N GLY A 335 -84.11 -27.59 14.76
CA GLY A 335 -84.35 -26.35 14.01
C GLY A 335 -83.80 -25.19 14.85
N ALA A 336 -83.37 -24.10 14.20
CA ALA A 336 -82.73 -22.91 14.79
C ALA A 336 -81.21 -23.13 15.08
N ASP A 337 -80.23 -22.41 14.54
CA ASP A 337 -80.24 -21.13 13.84
C ASP A 337 -79.10 -21.06 12.82
N ALA A 338 -79.48 -20.69 11.60
CA ALA A 338 -78.61 -20.10 10.62
C ALA A 338 -78.85 -18.59 10.67
N GLU A 339 -78.40 -17.91 11.74
CA GLU A 339 -78.51 -16.45 11.89
C GLU A 339 -77.66 -15.98 13.07
N ASP A 340 -76.36 -15.78 12.83
CA ASP A 340 -75.40 -14.93 13.59
C ASP A 340 -74.00 -15.40 13.15
N LEU A 341 -73.40 -14.88 12.08
CA LEU A 341 -72.56 -13.67 12.15
C LEU A 341 -72.39 -13.11 10.72
N ARG A 342 -73.52 -12.83 10.04
CA ARG A 342 -73.57 -11.83 8.96
C ARG A 342 -73.77 -10.43 9.58
N GLU A 343 -72.93 -10.06 10.53
CA GLU A 343 -72.84 -8.69 11.06
C GLU A 343 -71.40 -8.43 11.53
N GLN A 344 -70.49 -8.24 10.57
CA GLN A 344 -69.26 -7.46 10.73
C GLN A 344 -68.67 -7.18 9.34
N SER A 345 -69.50 -6.52 8.54
CA SER A 345 -69.14 -5.81 7.32
C SER A 345 -69.91 -4.49 7.35
N ARG A 346 -69.42 -3.56 8.17
CA ARG A 346 -69.54 -2.12 7.94
C ARG A 346 -68.25 -1.45 8.36
#